data_AF-A0A7X3UUD7-F1
#
_entry.id   AF-A0A7X3UUD7-F1
#
_cell.length_a   1.000
_cell.length_b   1.000
_cell.length_c   1.000
_cell.angle_alpha   90.00
_cell.angle_beta   90.00
_cell.angle_gamma   90.00
#
_symmetry.space_group_name_H-M   'P 1'
#
loop_
_entity.id
_entity.type
_entity.pdbx_description
1 polymer ?
#
loop_
_entity_poly.entity_id
_entity_poly.type
_entity_poly.pdbx_seq_one_letter_code
_entity_poly.pdbx_strand_id
1 'polypeptide(L)'
;MSQDGLEDPSEQSLQGTVFHPGSRQELHRVIELAFGYRGDITLELKSRERVNGYLFNRVLDGPHSYVEMFQTDHSRPRRIPCHDIHAFHFTGHDTASGESWEAWARKRREEQDGEGRNFI
;
A
#
# COMPACT_ATOMS: atom_id res chain seq x y z
N MET A 1 -4.99 38.59 -14.81
CA MET A 1 -3.67 38.32 -14.20
C MET A 1 -3.95 37.61 -12.88
N SER A 2 -3.40 36.41 -12.77
CA SER A 2 -3.72 35.37 -11.82
C SER A 2 -3.02 35.56 -10.48
N GLN A 3 -3.75 35.36 -9.39
CA GLN A 3 -3.32 34.99 -8.03
C GLN A 3 -4.64 34.79 -7.28
N ASP A 4 -4.92 33.73 -6.55
CA ASP A 4 -4.07 32.83 -5.78
C ASP A 4 -4.92 31.56 -5.62
N GLY A 5 -4.53 30.48 -6.29
CA GLY A 5 -5.20 29.19 -6.13
C GLY A 5 -4.79 28.66 -4.77
N LEU A 6 -5.73 28.68 -3.82
CA LEU A 6 -5.58 28.03 -2.52
C LEU A 6 -5.26 26.55 -2.78
N GLU A 7 -3.97 26.25 -2.70
CA GLU A 7 -3.38 24.93 -2.78
C GLU A 7 -3.76 24.16 -1.50
N ASP A 8 -4.84 23.38 -1.59
CA ASP A 8 -5.09 22.30 -0.65
C ASP A 8 -3.85 21.37 -0.63
N PRO A 9 -3.19 21.14 0.53
CA PRO A 9 -2.05 20.21 0.62
C PRO A 9 -2.54 18.75 0.60
N SER A 10 -3.30 18.39 -0.41
CA SER A 10 -4.00 17.11 -0.53
C SER A 10 -3.25 16.19 -1.48
N GLU A 11 -2.62 15.14 -0.94
CA GLU A 11 -2.14 13.94 -1.65
C GLU A 11 -0.95 14.10 -2.63
N GLN A 12 -0.60 15.32 -3.04
CA GLN A 12 0.46 15.57 -4.04
C GLN A 12 1.90 15.45 -3.51
N SER A 13 2.14 15.55 -2.19
CA SER A 13 3.52 15.61 -1.65
C SER A 13 4.27 14.28 -1.52
N LEU A 14 3.60 13.12 -1.56
CA LEU A 14 4.27 11.82 -1.36
C LEU A 14 4.64 11.11 -2.67
N GLN A 15 4.15 11.59 -3.80
CA GLN A 15 4.33 10.98 -5.11
C GLN A 15 5.77 11.15 -5.61
N GLY A 16 6.35 10.10 -6.17
CA GLY A 16 7.77 10.05 -6.57
C GLY A 16 8.74 9.97 -5.39
N THR A 17 8.26 9.84 -4.14
CA THR A 17 9.13 9.76 -2.97
C THR A 17 9.50 8.31 -2.64
N VAL A 18 10.77 8.10 -2.29
CA VAL A 18 11.28 6.81 -1.84
C VAL A 18 11.65 6.91 -0.36
N PHE A 19 11.06 6.04 0.45
CA PHE A 19 11.37 5.92 1.86
C PHE A 19 12.15 4.65 2.14
N HIS A 20 13.28 4.79 2.82
CA HIS A 20 14.15 3.70 3.24
C HIS A 20 14.08 3.58 4.76
N PRO A 21 13.20 2.73 5.31
CA PRO A 21 13.07 2.61 6.75
C PRO A 21 14.35 2.00 7.36
N GLY A 22 15.09 2.79 8.12
CA GLY A 22 16.32 2.36 8.81
C GLY A 22 16.06 1.71 10.18
N SER A 23 14.82 1.75 10.67
CA SER A 23 14.44 1.27 12.01
C SER A 23 12.99 0.80 12.05
N ARG A 24 12.63 -0.05 13.02
CA ARG A 24 11.25 -0.57 13.16
C ARG A 24 10.21 0.54 13.30
N GLN A 25 10.52 1.61 14.04
CA GLN A 25 9.62 2.76 14.20
C GLN A 25 9.38 3.49 12.88
N GLU A 26 10.43 3.67 12.09
CA GLU A 26 10.35 4.31 10.78
C GLU A 26 9.59 3.42 9.78
N LEU A 27 9.83 2.11 9.81
CA LEU A 27 9.10 1.12 9.04
C LEU A 27 7.60 1.19 9.32
N HIS A 28 7.21 1.19 10.60
CA HIS A 28 5.80 1.33 10.97
C HIS A 28 5.24 2.64 10.41
N ARG A 29 5.93 3.77 10.60
CA ARG A 29 5.49 5.07 10.09
C ARG A 29 5.30 5.09 8.58
N VAL A 30 6.22 4.49 7.82
CA VAL A 30 6.13 4.43 6.35
C VAL A 30 5.00 3.50 5.91
N ILE A 31 4.79 2.37 6.59
CA ILE A 31 3.64 1.50 6.36
C ILE A 31 2.33 2.24 6.67
N GLU A 32 2.33 3.09 7.71
CA GLU A 32 1.18 3.91 8.04
C GLU A 32 0.82 4.87 6.90
N LEU A 33 1.83 5.55 6.36
CA LEU A 33 1.71 6.42 5.20
C LEU A 33 1.25 5.65 3.95
N ALA A 34 1.84 4.48 3.69
CA ALA A 34 1.54 3.62 2.55
C ALA A 34 0.09 3.11 2.56
N PHE A 35 -0.45 2.80 3.73
CA PHE A 35 -1.85 2.38 3.88
C PHE A 35 -2.84 3.54 3.73
N GLY A 36 -2.46 4.75 4.19
CA GLY A 36 -3.25 5.96 3.98
C GLY A 36 -3.20 6.47 2.54
N TYR A 37 -2.21 6.03 1.77
CA TYR A 37 -2.01 6.42 0.39
C TYR A 37 -3.02 5.74 -0.54
N ARG A 38 -3.81 6.57 -1.23
CA ARG A 38 -4.86 6.14 -2.18
C ARG A 38 -4.31 5.93 -3.59
N GLY A 39 -3.16 5.28 -3.68
CA GLY A 39 -2.51 4.99 -4.96
C GLY A 39 -1.68 3.72 -4.89
N ASP A 40 -1.10 3.38 -6.04
CA ASP A 40 -0.25 2.22 -6.16
C ASP A 40 1.15 2.53 -5.60
N ILE A 41 1.68 1.61 -4.80
CA ILE A 41 3.02 1.71 -4.24
C ILE A 41 3.87 0.55 -4.77
N THR A 42 5.17 0.79 -4.85
CA THR A 42 6.13 -0.25 -5.17
C THR A 42 6.98 -0.52 -3.94
N LEU A 43 6.88 -1.73 -3.40
CA LEU A 43 7.78 -2.19 -2.35
C LEU A 43 9.02 -2.82 -2.97
N GLU A 44 10.19 -2.39 -2.54
CA GLU A 44 11.44 -3.08 -2.82
C GLU A 44 11.75 -4.01 -1.65
N LEU A 45 11.94 -5.29 -1.94
CA LEU A 45 12.34 -6.29 -0.96
C LEU A 45 13.87 -6.36 -0.85
N LYS A 46 14.37 -6.87 0.27
CA LYS A 46 15.81 -7.14 0.47
C LYS A 46 16.38 -8.08 -0.59
N SER A 47 15.55 -8.96 -1.12
CA SER A 47 15.86 -9.84 -2.26
C SER A 47 16.02 -9.10 -3.59
N ARG A 48 15.96 -7.76 -3.62
CA ARG A 48 15.94 -6.90 -4.83
C ARG A 48 14.69 -7.05 -5.69
N GLU A 49 13.70 -7.79 -5.21
CA GLU A 49 12.43 -7.94 -5.89
C GLU A 49 11.56 -6.70 -5.66
N ARG A 50 10.83 -6.28 -6.70
CA ARG A 50 9.92 -5.13 -6.63
C ARG A 50 8.49 -5.61 -6.76
N VAL A 51 7.70 -5.32 -5.75
CA VAL A 51 6.28 -5.64 -5.72
C VAL A 51 5.50 -4.35 -5.91
N ASN A 52 5.00 -4.15 -7.12
CA ASN A 52 4.06 -3.08 -7.43
C ASN A 52 2.64 -3.52 -7.11
N GLY A 53 1.90 -2.68 -6.39
CA GLY A 53 0.51 -2.94 -6.07
C GLY A 53 -0.11 -1.99 -5.05
N TYR A 54 -1.35 -2.29 -4.71
CA TYR A 54 -2.12 -1.55 -3.72
C TYR A 54 -2.03 -2.21 -2.34
N LEU A 55 -1.63 -1.45 -1.31
CA LEU A 55 -1.61 -1.93 0.07
C LEU A 55 -3.00 -1.78 0.68
N PHE A 56 -3.66 -2.91 0.96
CA PHE A 56 -5.02 -2.94 1.50
C PHE A 56 -5.09 -3.43 2.95
N ASN A 57 -4.04 -4.08 3.44
CA ASN A 57 -3.97 -4.54 4.82
C ASN A 57 -2.54 -4.46 5.37
N ARG A 58 -2.42 -4.23 6.68
CA ARG A 58 -1.16 -4.23 7.41
C ARG A 58 -1.37 -4.85 8.79
N VAL A 59 -0.45 -5.70 9.18
CA VAL A 59 -0.36 -6.27 10.52
C VAL A 59 0.96 -5.81 11.10
N LEU A 60 0.90 -4.93 12.09
CA LEU A 60 2.06 -4.37 12.78
C LEU A 60 2.21 -4.91 14.21
N ASP A 61 1.44 -5.94 14.56
CA ASP A 61 1.43 -6.53 15.90
C ASP A 61 2.50 -7.62 16.04
N GLY A 62 3.46 -7.40 16.94
CA GLY A 62 4.43 -8.41 17.34
C GLY A 62 5.54 -8.74 16.31
N PRO A 63 6.22 -9.89 16.45
CA PRO A 63 7.35 -10.28 15.59
C PRO A 63 6.92 -10.70 14.18
N HIS A 64 5.63 -10.98 13.97
CA HIS A 64 5.06 -11.40 12.70
C HIS A 64 4.41 -10.23 11.95
N SER A 65 5.03 -9.05 11.98
CA SER A 65 4.51 -7.92 11.21
C SER A 65 4.62 -8.18 9.71
N TYR A 66 3.53 -7.98 8.98
CA TYR A 66 3.47 -8.13 7.52
C TYR A 66 2.50 -7.11 6.92
N VAL A 67 2.67 -6.83 5.64
CA VAL A 67 1.71 -6.07 4.83
C VAL A 67 1.13 -6.96 3.75
N GLU A 68 -0.12 -6.73 3.37
CA GLU A 68 -0.74 -7.42 2.25
C GLU A 68 -1.08 -6.41 1.17
N MET A 69 -0.61 -6.74 -0.03
CA MET A 69 -0.76 -5.93 -1.20
C MET A 69 -1.42 -6.71 -2.31
N PHE A 70 -2.25 -6.04 -3.09
CA PHE A 70 -2.76 -6.61 -4.32
C PHE A 70 -1.83 -6.19 -5.46
N GLN A 71 -1.16 -7.16 -6.08
CA GLN A 71 -0.23 -6.88 -7.16
C GLN A 71 -1.00 -6.45 -8.42
N THR A 72 -0.51 -5.45 -9.15
CA THR A 72 -1.16 -5.07 -10.41
C THR A 72 -0.98 -6.15 -11.49
N ASP A 73 0.19 -6.82 -11.47
CA ASP A 73 0.56 -7.86 -12.45
C ASP A 73 -0.14 -9.21 -12.19
N HIS A 74 -0.60 -9.43 -10.96
CA HIS A 74 -1.18 -10.71 -10.54
C HIS A 74 -2.49 -10.51 -9.79
N SER A 75 -3.54 -11.24 -10.17
CA SER A 75 -4.86 -11.15 -9.52
C SER A 75 -4.93 -11.77 -8.11
N ARG A 76 -3.81 -11.92 -7.40
CA ARG A 76 -3.70 -12.55 -6.08
C ARG A 76 -3.09 -11.55 -5.09
N PRO A 77 -3.64 -11.44 -3.87
CA PRO A 77 -2.99 -10.70 -2.80
C PRO A 77 -1.69 -11.39 -2.42
N ARG A 78 -0.65 -10.59 -2.19
CA ARG A 78 0.65 -11.03 -1.73
C ARG A 78 0.92 -10.51 -0.34
N ARG A 79 1.26 -11.42 0.57
CA ARG A 79 1.74 -11.10 1.92
C ARG A 79 3.25 -10.88 1.88
N ILE A 80 3.70 -9.75 2.40
CA ILE A 80 5.11 -9.35 2.46
C ILE A 80 5.47 -9.12 3.93
N PRO A 81 6.42 -9.88 4.51
CA PRO A 81 6.88 -9.64 5.86
C PRO A 81 7.54 -8.26 5.96
N CYS A 82 7.23 -7.50 7.01
CA CYS A 82 7.82 -6.17 7.18
C CYS A 82 9.35 -6.21 7.25
N HIS A 83 9.92 -7.32 7.76
CA HIS A 83 11.37 -7.51 7.82
C HIS A 83 12.03 -7.77 6.45
N ASP A 84 11.28 -8.18 5.44
CA ASP A 84 11.76 -8.36 4.07
C ASP A 84 11.72 -7.06 3.27
N ILE A 85 10.97 -6.05 3.73
CA ILE A 85 10.87 -4.78 3.04
C ILE A 85 12.18 -4.00 3.21
N HIS A 86 12.72 -3.55 2.08
CA HIS A 86 13.92 -2.72 1.99
C HIS A 86 13.56 -1.25 1.79
N ALA A 87 12.64 -0.95 0.88
CA ALA A 87 12.23 0.41 0.55
C ALA A 87 10.77 0.49 0.11
N PHE A 88 10.18 1.67 0.27
CA PHE A 88 8.83 2.00 -0.18
C PHE A 88 8.93 3.10 -1.22
N HIS A 89 8.51 2.81 -2.44
CA HIS A 89 8.45 3.77 -3.53
C HIS A 89 7.00 4.14 -3.76
N PHE A 90 6.66 5.39 -3.49
CA PHE A 90 5.34 5.94 -3.75
C PHE A 90 5.33 6.40 -5.19
N THR A 91 5.11 5.48 -6.12
CA THR A 91 5.39 5.72 -7.54
C THR A 91 4.41 6.66 -8.21
N GLY A 92 3.26 6.98 -7.58
CA GLY A 92 2.39 8.10 -7.97
C GLY A 92 2.13 8.20 -9.46
N HIS A 93 2.11 7.08 -10.17
CA HIS A 93 1.83 7.09 -11.58
C HIS A 93 0.33 7.34 -11.69
N ASP A 94 0.00 8.59 -11.95
CA ASP A 94 -1.30 9.12 -12.32
C ASP A 94 -2.28 8.02 -12.73
N THR A 95 -3.28 7.80 -11.87
CA THR A 95 -4.61 7.25 -12.15
C THR A 95 -5.28 6.98 -10.78
N ALA A 96 -6.28 7.70 -10.29
CA ALA A 96 -7.46 8.29 -10.93
C ALA A 96 -8.26 7.32 -11.84
N SER A 97 -7.65 6.25 -12.35
CA SER A 97 -8.36 5.04 -12.71
C SER A 97 -8.59 4.30 -11.41
N GLY A 98 -9.79 4.45 -10.86
CA GLY A 98 -10.26 3.59 -9.79
C GLY A 98 -10.17 2.11 -10.14
N GLU A 99 -9.74 1.65 -11.32
CA GLU A 99 -9.67 0.24 -11.71
C GLU A 99 -9.02 -0.69 -10.66
N SER A 100 -7.85 -0.38 -10.11
CA SER A 100 -7.21 -1.27 -9.11
C SER A 100 -7.94 -1.28 -7.76
N TRP A 101 -8.41 -0.11 -7.29
CA TRP A 101 -9.15 0.02 -6.02
C TRP A 101 -10.61 -0.48 -6.15
N GLU A 102 -11.30 -0.16 -7.24
CA GLU A 102 -12.67 -0.56 -7.55
C GLU A 102 -12.75 -2.06 -7.85
N ALA A 103 -11.76 -2.64 -8.54
CA ALA A 103 -11.70 -4.10 -8.73
C ALA A 103 -11.56 -4.81 -7.37
N TRP A 104 -10.70 -4.30 -6.48
CA TRP A 104 -10.57 -4.81 -5.11
C TRP A 104 -11.82 -4.55 -4.27
N ALA A 105 -12.40 -3.35 -4.32
CA ALA A 105 -13.55 -2.96 -3.51
C ALA A 105 -14.81 -3.73 -3.94
N ARG A 106 -14.96 -4.02 -5.24
CA ARG A 106 -15.99 -4.91 -5.77
C ARG A 106 -15.81 -6.32 -5.23
N LYS A 107 -14.59 -6.88 -5.32
CA LYS A 107 -14.28 -8.22 -4.80
C LYS A 107 -14.51 -8.31 -3.29
N ARG A 108 -14.13 -7.28 -2.51
CA ARG A 108 -14.34 -7.26 -1.06
C ARG A 108 -15.81 -7.11 -0.66
N ARG A 109 -16.66 -6.50 -1.49
CA ARG A 109 -18.13 -6.56 -1.30
C ARG A 109 -18.67 -7.98 -1.51
N GLU A 110 -18.05 -8.76 -2.39
CA GLU A 110 -18.39 -10.17 -2.64
C GLU A 110 -17.81 -11.11 -1.57
N GLU A 111 -16.62 -10.81 -1.02
CA GLU A 111 -15.95 -11.63 0.01
C GLU A 111 -16.50 -11.41 1.44
N GLN A 112 -17.18 -10.28 1.71
CA GLN A 112 -17.85 -10.05 3.01
C GLN A 112 -19.06 -10.97 3.28
N ASP A 113 -19.53 -11.72 2.29
CA ASP A 113 -20.58 -12.73 2.45
C ASP A 113 -19.99 -14.15 2.70
N GLY A 114 -18.66 -14.28 2.78
CA GLY A 114 -17.95 -15.56 2.66
C GLY A 114 -17.06 -15.98 3.83
N GLU A 115 -17.16 -15.39 5.02
CA GLU A 115 -16.37 -15.84 6.19
C GLU A 115 -17.22 -16.04 7.44
N GLY A 116 -18.30 -16.79 7.26
CA GLY A 116 -18.77 -17.69 8.30
C GLY A 116 -17.90 -18.95 8.30
N ARG A 117 -17.47 -19.35 9.51
CA ARG A 117 -16.97 -20.69 9.92
C ARG A 117 -15.45 -20.85 9.93
N ASN A 118 -14.86 -20.81 11.12
CA ASN A 118 -14.60 -22.01 11.93
C ASN A 118 -13.56 -21.67 13.01
N PHE A 119 -14.02 -21.30 14.20
CA PHE A 119 -13.23 -21.48 15.41
C PHE A 119 -13.84 -22.67 16.14
N ILE A 120 -12.97 -23.67 16.31
CA ILE A 120 -13.08 -24.96 16.99
C ILE A 120 -13.96 -24.98 18.24
#